data_AF-A0A0S8BPV1-F1
#
_entry.id   AF-A0A0S8BPV1-F1
#
_cell.length_a   1.000
_cell.length_b   1.000
_cell.length_c   1.000
_cell.angle_alpha   90.00
_cell.angle_beta   90.00
_cell.angle_gamma   90.00
#
_symmetry.space_group_name_H-M   'P 1'
#
loop_
_entity.id
_entity.type
_entity.pdbx_description
1 polymer ?
#
loop_
_entity_poly.entity_id
_entity_poly.type
_entity_poly.pdbx_seq_one_letter_code
_entity_poly.pdbx_strand_id
1 'polypeptide(L)'
;MRRAFWVNSLVLLVMTLLIVACQPPEGPQGPPGPEGPQGLPGPAGADGEPGPPGAAGQDGVSFQPPSFIGAEACAECHQEISDVFLMSGHPYKLTKVENGQPPEYPFTDIPGPPEGYSWDDISYVIGGYNWKARFIDQDGFIITGDEEATTQYNFYNPELDLGDEWVAYHPGEEQPYDCGACHTTGYSPEGNQDGLPGLIGTWSEGGIQCEECHGPGSQHAQHPMSFEMKVDRSAAACGECHFRGVVESLDASDGLIRHHEQYEELFQSKHVTIDCVVCHDPHVGVIQLREADAPQTVRTECENCHFKESQNFNIEFHTQECIECHMPRVTKSAVGDPEKFTGDIRTHLMAIDPNQIEQFNEDGSESFSQLGLNFACRHCHVEGGIASTKTDAELIEAATGIHEPTAGPQTESSQVFVDSVVVEERDGEYVAIIEGNSPDSCSTVDSVEQTVDGNTINLTISAVKPSGVLCAQVLTPFTEEVVLETEGLEPGEYTVNVDEGQATTSFAIS
;
A
#
# COMPACT_ATOMS: atom_id res chain seq x y z
N MET A 1 -33.04 27.57 -26.05
CA MET A 1 -32.84 26.41 -26.95
C MET A 1 -32.67 25.13 -26.13
N ARG A 2 -33.74 24.69 -25.44
CA ARG A 2 -33.71 23.50 -24.53
C ARG A 2 -34.95 22.60 -24.69
N ARG A 3 -35.64 22.66 -25.82
CA ARG A 3 -36.84 21.84 -26.11
C ARG A 3 -36.69 20.90 -27.33
N ALA A 4 -35.56 20.92 -28.02
CA ALA A 4 -35.33 20.11 -29.23
C ALA A 4 -34.58 18.78 -28.96
N PHE A 5 -33.93 18.61 -27.80
CA PHE A 5 -33.13 17.41 -27.51
C PHE A 5 -33.93 16.23 -26.93
N TRP A 6 -35.10 16.48 -26.35
CA TRP A 6 -35.92 15.42 -25.73
C TRP A 6 -36.83 14.67 -26.70
N VAL A 7 -36.99 15.14 -27.93
CA VAL A 7 -37.86 14.50 -28.93
C VAL A 7 -37.07 13.48 -29.79
N ASN A 8 -35.77 13.69 -29.99
CA ASN A 8 -34.97 12.79 -30.83
C ASN A 8 -34.50 11.50 -30.14
N SER A 9 -34.37 11.48 -28.80
CA SER A 9 -33.98 10.25 -28.08
C SER A 9 -35.15 9.27 -27.86
N LEU A 10 -36.41 9.74 -27.91
CA LEU A 10 -37.58 8.86 -27.79
C LEU A 10 -37.92 8.16 -29.12
N VAL A 11 -37.55 8.75 -30.25
CA VAL A 11 -37.80 8.17 -31.59
C VAL A 11 -36.81 7.04 -31.90
N LEU A 12 -35.57 7.11 -31.41
CA LEU A 12 -34.60 6.01 -31.58
C LEU A 12 -34.90 4.78 -30.69
N LEU A 13 -35.53 4.96 -29.53
CA LEU A 13 -35.84 3.84 -28.61
C LEU A 13 -37.12 3.08 -29.02
N VAL A 14 -38.03 3.71 -29.78
CA VAL A 14 -39.27 3.06 -30.27
C VAL A 14 -39.04 2.35 -31.62
N MET A 15 -38.03 2.74 -32.40
CA MET A 15 -37.72 2.08 -33.68
C MET A 15 -36.96 0.75 -33.53
N THR A 16 -36.29 0.50 -32.41
CA THR A 16 -35.63 -0.78 -32.11
C THR A 16 -36.56 -1.84 -31.51
N LEU A 17 -37.78 -1.46 -31.09
CA LEU A 17 -38.77 -2.38 -30.49
C LEU A 17 -39.81 -2.94 -31.51
N LEU A 18 -39.71 -2.62 -32.80
CA LEU A 18 -40.69 -3.02 -33.83
C LEU A 18 -40.17 -3.95 -34.94
N ILE A 19 -38.95 -4.50 -34.83
CA ILE A 19 -38.37 -5.43 -35.84
C ILE A 19 -38.38 -6.91 -35.38
N VAL A 20 -39.05 -7.26 -34.28
CA VAL A 20 -39.15 -8.67 -33.79
C VAL A 20 -40.58 -9.23 -33.90
N ALA A 21 -41.25 -9.00 -35.03
CA ALA A 21 -42.55 -9.61 -35.27
C ALA A 21 -42.82 -9.80 -36.78
N CYS A 22 -42.14 -10.75 -37.42
CA CYS A 22 -42.65 -11.52 -38.57
C CYS A 22 -41.63 -12.61 -38.99
N GLN A 23 -41.70 -13.81 -38.38
CA GLN A 23 -41.25 -15.04 -39.02
C GLN A 23 -42.32 -16.14 -38.83
N PRO A 24 -42.69 -16.88 -39.90
CA PRO A 24 -43.67 -17.95 -39.82
C PRO A 24 -43.10 -19.21 -39.15
N PRO A 25 -43.92 -20.03 -38.45
CA PRO A 25 -43.45 -21.22 -37.77
C PRO A 25 -43.07 -22.35 -38.74
N GLU A 26 -41.92 -22.96 -38.49
CA GLU A 26 -41.40 -24.14 -39.19
C GLU A 26 -42.22 -25.39 -38.78
N GLY A 27 -42.62 -26.20 -39.77
CA GLY A 27 -43.46 -27.38 -39.55
C GLY A 27 -42.71 -28.53 -38.85
N PRO A 28 -43.43 -29.44 -38.18
CA PRO A 28 -42.81 -30.56 -37.48
C PRO A 28 -42.11 -31.53 -38.45
N GLN A 29 -40.89 -31.94 -38.10
CA GLN A 29 -40.09 -32.93 -38.82
C GLN A 29 -40.78 -34.31 -38.82
N GLY A 30 -40.86 -34.96 -39.98
CA GLY A 30 -41.47 -36.28 -40.13
C GLY A 30 -40.71 -37.39 -39.38
N PRO A 31 -41.38 -38.48 -39.00
CA PRO A 31 -40.75 -39.56 -38.22
C PRO A 31 -39.63 -40.25 -39.04
N PRO A 32 -38.50 -40.63 -38.38
CA PRO A 32 -37.43 -41.40 -39.01
C PRO A 32 -37.93 -42.77 -39.52
N GLY A 33 -37.40 -43.22 -40.66
CA GLY A 33 -37.68 -44.55 -41.20
C GLY A 33 -37.18 -45.68 -40.28
N PRO A 34 -37.77 -46.88 -40.36
CA PRO A 34 -37.39 -47.99 -39.48
C PRO A 34 -35.96 -48.47 -39.74
N GLU A 35 -35.26 -48.76 -38.64
CA GLU A 35 -33.90 -49.27 -38.62
C GLU A 35 -33.81 -50.69 -39.20
N GLY A 36 -32.76 -50.98 -39.98
CA GLY A 36 -32.52 -52.30 -40.55
C GLY A 36 -32.16 -53.34 -39.47
N PRO A 37 -32.43 -54.64 -39.67
CA PRO A 37 -32.17 -55.65 -38.66
C PRO A 37 -30.67 -55.76 -38.34
N GLN A 38 -30.35 -55.67 -37.06
CA GLN A 38 -28.99 -55.77 -36.52
C GLN A 38 -28.39 -57.16 -36.77
N GLY A 39 -27.13 -57.20 -37.23
CA GLY A 39 -26.40 -58.46 -37.41
C GLY A 39 -26.14 -59.18 -36.08
N LEU A 40 -26.06 -60.51 -36.12
CA LEU A 40 -25.87 -61.33 -34.91
C LEU A 40 -24.55 -60.97 -34.21
N PRO A 41 -24.56 -60.73 -32.87
CA PRO A 41 -23.35 -60.45 -32.11
C PRO A 41 -22.34 -61.60 -32.16
N GLY A 42 -21.05 -61.26 -32.28
CA GLY A 42 -19.96 -62.23 -32.15
C GLY A 42 -19.86 -62.79 -30.72
N PRO A 43 -19.28 -64.00 -30.52
CA PRO A 43 -19.14 -64.59 -29.20
C PRO A 43 -18.27 -63.72 -28.29
N ALA A 44 -18.69 -63.57 -27.04
CA ALA A 44 -17.98 -62.80 -26.02
C ALA A 44 -16.57 -63.37 -25.78
N GLY A 45 -15.56 -62.48 -25.75
CA GLY A 45 -14.20 -62.83 -25.33
C GLY A 45 -14.17 -63.18 -23.84
N ALA A 46 -13.22 -64.02 -23.44
CA ALA A 46 -13.07 -64.41 -22.04
C ALA A 46 -12.73 -63.19 -21.16
N ASP A 47 -13.39 -63.08 -20.02
CA ASP A 47 -13.17 -62.00 -19.05
C ASP A 47 -11.72 -62.02 -18.55
N GLY A 48 -11.09 -60.84 -18.51
CA GLY A 48 -9.75 -60.67 -17.93
C GLY A 48 -9.77 -60.79 -16.41
N GLU A 49 -8.72 -61.35 -15.84
CA GLU A 49 -8.55 -61.46 -14.38
C GLU A 49 -8.67 -60.06 -13.72
N PRO A 50 -9.45 -59.90 -12.64
CA PRO A 50 -9.54 -58.64 -11.92
C PRO A 50 -8.16 -58.18 -11.43
N GLY A 51 -7.86 -56.89 -11.61
CA GLY A 51 -6.64 -56.29 -11.06
C GLY A 51 -6.58 -56.42 -9.53
N PRO A 52 -5.38 -56.39 -8.92
CA PRO A 52 -5.26 -56.42 -7.48
C PRO A 52 -6.02 -55.23 -6.86
N PRO A 53 -6.73 -55.42 -5.73
CA PRO A 53 -7.35 -54.31 -5.01
C PRO A 53 -6.32 -53.22 -4.72
N GLY A 54 -6.70 -51.96 -4.90
CA GLY A 54 -5.89 -50.83 -4.45
C GLY A 54 -5.61 -50.91 -2.95
N ALA A 55 -4.54 -50.24 -2.50
CA ALA A 55 -4.24 -50.16 -1.07
C ALA A 55 -5.47 -49.64 -0.32
N ALA A 56 -5.78 -50.24 0.84
CA ALA A 56 -6.82 -49.72 1.72
C ALA A 56 -6.51 -48.25 2.03
N GLY A 57 -7.50 -47.37 1.87
CA GLY A 57 -7.39 -45.99 2.37
C GLY A 57 -7.11 -46.03 3.87
N GLN A 58 -6.29 -45.08 4.35
CA GLN A 58 -6.03 -44.96 5.78
C GLN A 58 -7.35 -44.76 6.52
N ASP A 59 -7.49 -45.37 7.70
CA ASP A 59 -8.62 -45.13 8.58
C ASP A 59 -8.77 -43.61 8.79
N GLY A 60 -9.97 -43.08 8.54
CA GLY A 60 -10.24 -41.65 8.76
C GLY A 60 -9.93 -41.32 10.21
N VAL A 61 -9.02 -40.36 10.44
CA VAL A 61 -8.73 -39.86 11.79
C VAL A 61 -10.05 -39.50 12.47
N SER A 62 -10.28 -40.05 13.66
CA SER A 62 -11.46 -39.68 14.46
C SER A 62 -11.40 -38.16 14.68
N PHE A 63 -12.37 -37.41 14.16
CA PHE A 63 -12.39 -35.95 14.26
C PHE A 63 -12.38 -35.53 15.74
N GLN A 64 -11.27 -34.95 16.18
CA GLN A 64 -11.17 -34.20 17.43
C GLN A 64 -11.27 -32.71 17.07
N PRO A 65 -12.09 -31.91 17.76
CA PRO A 65 -12.09 -30.47 17.56
C PRO A 65 -10.68 -29.90 17.71
N PRO A 66 -10.23 -28.98 16.83
CA PRO A 66 -8.95 -28.31 17.00
C PRO A 66 -8.89 -27.59 18.36
N SER A 67 -7.78 -27.78 19.05
CA SER A 67 -7.38 -27.12 20.29
C SER A 67 -6.08 -26.35 20.11
N PHE A 68 -5.91 -25.30 20.93
CA PHE A 68 -4.68 -24.53 21.04
C PHE A 68 -3.58 -25.38 21.65
N ILE A 69 -2.36 -25.29 21.10
CA ILE A 69 -1.19 -26.08 21.53
C ILE A 69 -0.04 -25.21 22.02
N GLY A 70 -0.16 -23.89 21.88
CA GLY A 70 0.81 -22.91 22.36
C GLY A 70 1.92 -22.60 21.35
N ALA A 71 2.50 -21.40 21.48
CA ALA A 71 3.59 -20.94 20.61
C ALA A 71 4.83 -21.85 20.70
N GLU A 72 5.13 -22.39 21.89
CA GLU A 72 6.26 -23.30 22.11
C GLU A 72 6.16 -24.57 21.25
N ALA A 73 4.96 -25.15 21.12
CA ALA A 73 4.73 -26.33 20.27
C ALA A 73 4.92 -26.00 18.78
N CYS A 74 4.57 -24.78 18.36
CA CYS A 74 4.84 -24.30 17.00
C CYS A 74 6.35 -24.19 16.75
N ALA A 75 7.11 -23.67 17.73
CA ALA A 75 8.55 -23.45 17.65
C ALA A 75 9.36 -24.76 17.47
N GLU A 76 8.85 -25.91 17.94
CA GLU A 76 9.51 -27.21 17.76
C GLU A 76 9.75 -27.57 16.28
N CYS A 77 8.87 -27.10 15.38
CA CYS A 77 9.00 -27.32 13.93
C CYS A 77 9.31 -26.03 13.15
N HIS A 78 8.91 -24.86 13.66
CA HIS A 78 9.01 -23.56 13.00
C HIS A 78 9.93 -22.58 13.74
N GLN A 79 11.07 -23.07 14.24
CA GLN A 79 11.99 -22.31 15.09
C GLN A 79 12.41 -20.98 14.47
N GLU A 80 12.82 -20.96 13.19
CA GLU A 80 13.28 -19.72 12.54
C GLU A 80 12.21 -18.62 12.53
N ILE A 81 10.94 -18.98 12.30
CA ILE A 81 9.83 -18.03 12.33
C ILE A 81 9.56 -17.60 13.76
N SER A 82 9.59 -18.54 14.71
CA SER A 82 9.37 -18.23 16.13
C SER A 82 10.43 -17.29 16.67
N ASP A 83 11.71 -17.52 16.38
CA ASP A 83 12.82 -16.69 16.84
C ASP A 83 12.67 -15.25 16.33
N VAL A 84 12.24 -15.08 15.07
CA VAL A 84 11.97 -13.76 14.50
C VAL A 84 10.74 -13.11 15.14
N PHE A 85 9.65 -13.87 15.33
CA PHE A 85 8.39 -13.38 15.88
C PHE A 85 8.52 -12.95 17.36
N LEU A 86 9.34 -13.66 18.13
CA LEU A 86 9.68 -13.32 19.52
C LEU A 86 10.50 -12.02 19.65
N MET A 87 10.94 -11.44 18.56
CA MET A 87 11.54 -10.10 18.59
C MET A 87 10.50 -9.01 18.29
N SER A 88 9.27 -9.36 17.89
CA SER A 88 8.17 -8.40 17.68
C SER A 88 7.47 -8.05 18.99
N GLY A 89 6.60 -7.03 18.99
CA GLY A 89 5.84 -6.63 20.16
C GLY A 89 4.58 -7.47 20.45
N HIS A 90 4.13 -8.29 19.49
CA HIS A 90 2.89 -9.07 19.61
C HIS A 90 2.90 -10.08 20.77
N PRO A 91 3.94 -10.91 20.95
CA PRO A 91 4.03 -11.85 22.08
C PRO A 91 3.99 -11.19 23.45
N TYR A 92 4.36 -9.90 23.51
CA TYR A 92 4.59 -9.16 24.76
C TYR A 92 3.49 -8.15 25.06
N LYS A 93 2.32 -8.26 24.40
CA LYS A 93 1.22 -7.35 24.68
C LYS A 93 0.62 -7.58 26.08
N LEU A 94 0.66 -8.83 26.55
CA LEU A 94 0.34 -9.21 27.92
C LEU A 94 1.29 -10.33 28.37
N THR A 95 2.16 -10.02 29.33
CA THR A 95 3.18 -10.97 29.83
C THR A 95 2.88 -11.34 31.27
N LYS A 96 2.81 -12.64 31.57
CA LYS A 96 2.60 -13.13 32.94
C LYS A 96 3.84 -12.90 33.79
N VAL A 97 3.65 -12.48 35.03
CA VAL A 97 4.73 -12.39 36.03
C VAL A 97 4.80 -13.72 36.76
N GLU A 98 5.96 -14.38 36.66
CA GLU A 98 6.19 -15.67 37.31
C GLU A 98 7.16 -15.53 38.47
N ASN A 99 6.81 -16.12 39.61
CA ASN A 99 7.66 -16.19 40.81
C ASN A 99 8.19 -14.82 41.29
N GLY A 100 7.38 -13.76 41.13
CA GLY A 100 7.74 -12.40 41.54
C GLY A 100 9.00 -11.87 40.84
N GLN A 101 9.27 -12.31 39.60
CA GLN A 101 10.40 -11.83 38.81
C GLN A 101 9.94 -10.91 37.67
N PRO A 102 10.71 -9.86 37.34
CA PRO A 102 10.45 -9.05 36.16
C PRO A 102 10.43 -9.92 34.90
N PRO A 103 9.47 -9.75 33.98
CA PRO A 103 9.51 -10.45 32.71
C PRO A 103 10.67 -9.95 31.83
N GLU A 104 11.17 -10.81 30.95
CA GLU A 104 12.23 -10.50 30.00
C GLU A 104 11.65 -10.05 28.65
N TYR A 105 12.23 -9.00 28.07
CA TYR A 105 11.85 -8.44 26.78
C TYR A 105 13.08 -8.34 25.87
N PRO A 106 12.90 -8.34 24.54
CA PRO A 106 14.02 -8.34 23.60
C PRO A 106 14.84 -7.04 23.60
N PHE A 107 14.23 -5.89 23.90
CA PHE A 107 14.86 -4.58 23.72
C PHE A 107 14.78 -3.64 24.94
N THR A 108 13.85 -3.90 25.85
CA THR A 108 13.56 -3.01 26.97
C THR A 108 13.78 -3.70 28.30
N ASP A 109 14.33 -2.96 29.25
CA ASP A 109 14.30 -3.33 30.66
C ASP A 109 13.08 -2.67 31.31
N ILE A 110 12.15 -3.45 31.84
CA ILE A 110 11.01 -2.89 32.57
C ILE A 110 11.51 -2.32 33.90
N PRO A 111 11.12 -1.08 34.26
CA PRO A 111 11.44 -0.55 35.58
C PRO A 111 10.80 -1.42 36.68
N GLY A 112 11.16 -1.17 37.94
CA GLY A 112 10.40 -1.76 39.05
C GLY A 112 8.90 -1.44 38.94
N PRO A 113 8.02 -2.20 39.60
CA PRO A 113 6.60 -1.87 39.66
C PRO A 113 6.35 -0.46 40.23
N PRO A 114 5.13 0.09 40.07
CA PRO A 114 4.78 1.42 40.57
C PRO A 114 5.08 1.57 42.06
N GLU A 115 5.22 2.83 42.53
CA GLU A 115 5.51 3.10 43.94
C GLU A 115 4.53 2.38 44.88
N GLY A 116 5.07 1.66 45.87
CA GLY A 116 4.28 0.88 46.83
C GLY A 116 4.04 -0.58 46.44
N TYR A 117 4.43 -0.99 45.24
CA TYR A 117 4.31 -2.37 44.76
C TYR A 117 5.67 -3.06 44.62
N SER A 118 5.64 -4.39 44.75
CA SER A 118 6.73 -5.29 44.43
C SER A 118 6.31 -6.26 43.34
N TRP A 119 7.25 -6.99 42.74
CA TRP A 119 6.93 -7.99 41.72
C TRP A 119 6.07 -9.14 42.26
N ASP A 120 6.08 -9.40 43.57
CA ASP A 120 5.17 -10.37 44.20
C ASP A 120 3.71 -9.89 44.17
N ASP A 121 3.46 -8.60 44.02
CA ASP A 121 2.12 -8.01 43.94
C ASP A 121 1.57 -7.97 42.52
N ILE A 122 2.36 -8.36 41.51
CA ILE A 122 2.00 -8.25 40.10
C ILE A 122 1.67 -9.64 39.52
N SER A 123 0.52 -9.77 38.86
CA SER A 123 0.14 -10.97 38.13
C SER A 123 0.54 -10.91 36.64
N TYR A 124 0.39 -9.75 36.01
CA TYR A 124 0.72 -9.52 34.60
C TYR A 124 1.26 -8.11 34.35
N VAL A 125 2.05 -7.97 33.29
CA VAL A 125 2.46 -6.70 32.69
C VAL A 125 1.74 -6.52 31.35
N ILE A 126 1.14 -5.35 31.14
CA ILE A 126 0.51 -4.95 29.87
C ILE A 126 1.50 -4.09 29.10
N GLY A 127 1.84 -4.52 27.89
CA GLY A 127 2.87 -3.88 27.07
C GLY A 127 4.27 -4.13 27.63
N GLY A 128 5.10 -3.09 27.70
CA GLY A 128 6.47 -3.21 28.19
C GLY A 128 7.53 -3.37 27.10
N TYR A 129 7.13 -3.74 25.88
CA TYR A 129 8.05 -3.97 24.77
C TYR A 129 8.74 -2.71 24.20
N ASN A 130 8.07 -1.55 24.16
CA ASN A 130 8.65 -0.35 23.54
C ASN A 130 8.06 0.99 23.99
N TRP A 131 6.73 1.12 24.11
CA TRP A 131 6.10 2.44 24.34
C TRP A 131 5.78 2.73 25.80
N LYS A 132 5.11 1.78 26.47
CA LYS A 132 4.65 1.93 27.84
C LYS A 132 4.45 0.58 28.51
N ALA A 133 4.55 0.56 29.83
CA ALA A 133 4.21 -0.57 30.68
C ALA A 133 3.11 -0.18 31.67
N ARG A 134 2.17 -1.10 31.90
CA ARG A 134 1.19 -1.05 33.00
C ARG A 134 1.15 -2.40 33.69
N PHE A 135 0.59 -2.44 34.89
CA PHE A 135 0.71 -3.59 35.77
C PHE A 135 -0.66 -4.02 36.27
N ILE A 136 -0.85 -5.33 36.40
CA ILE A 136 -2.07 -5.94 36.94
C ILE A 136 -1.74 -6.56 38.30
N ASP A 137 -2.56 -6.30 39.30
CA ASP A 137 -2.39 -6.86 40.65
C ASP A 137 -2.77 -8.35 40.75
N GLN A 138 -2.60 -8.95 41.93
CA GLN A 138 -2.95 -10.36 42.19
C GLN A 138 -4.46 -10.66 42.16
N ASP A 139 -5.33 -9.66 42.18
CA ASP A 139 -6.78 -9.81 42.06
C ASP A 139 -7.26 -9.61 40.60
N GLY A 140 -6.35 -9.26 39.69
CA GLY A 140 -6.60 -9.11 38.26
C GLY A 140 -6.95 -7.69 37.82
N PHE A 141 -6.86 -6.68 38.69
CA PHE A 141 -7.16 -5.29 38.33
C PHE A 141 -5.91 -4.55 37.85
N ILE A 142 -6.09 -3.65 36.90
CA ILE A 142 -5.02 -2.76 36.46
C ILE A 142 -4.72 -1.80 37.62
N ILE A 143 -3.45 -1.70 37.99
CA ILE A 143 -2.99 -0.84 39.06
C ILE A 143 -3.10 0.63 38.62
N THR A 144 -3.99 1.37 39.29
CA THR A 144 -4.25 2.79 39.06
C THR A 144 -3.81 3.66 40.24
N GLY A 145 -3.64 3.08 41.43
CA GLY A 145 -3.22 3.76 42.65
C GLY A 145 -4.25 4.78 43.17
N ASP A 146 -3.83 5.66 44.06
CA ASP A 146 -4.66 6.75 44.58
C ASP A 146 -4.79 7.91 43.56
N GLU A 147 -5.60 8.94 43.85
CA GLU A 147 -5.92 10.05 42.93
C GLU A 147 -4.72 10.81 42.33
N GLU A 148 -3.55 10.75 42.98
CA GLU A 148 -2.31 11.43 42.54
C GLU A 148 -1.23 10.42 42.10
N ALA A 149 -1.55 9.12 42.04
CA ALA A 149 -0.58 8.09 41.72
C ALA A 149 -0.20 8.08 40.24
N THR A 150 1.07 7.77 39.99
CA THR A 150 1.60 7.50 38.66
C THR A 150 1.89 6.01 38.53
N THR A 151 1.18 5.32 37.64
CA THR A 151 1.16 3.85 37.57
C THR A 151 1.40 3.30 36.17
N GLN A 152 1.49 4.17 35.17
CA GLN A 152 1.98 3.83 33.84
C GLN A 152 3.39 4.37 33.67
N TYR A 153 4.30 3.53 33.20
CA TYR A 153 5.63 3.98 32.81
C TYR A 153 5.69 4.17 31.30
N ASN A 154 6.13 5.34 30.86
CA ASN A 154 6.40 5.66 29.46
C ASN A 154 7.90 5.52 29.20
N PHE A 155 8.29 4.65 28.26
CA PHE A 155 9.70 4.48 27.91
C PHE A 155 10.25 5.71 27.20
N TYR A 156 11.55 5.94 27.33
CA TYR A 156 12.25 6.99 26.61
C TYR A 156 12.15 6.77 25.11
N ASN A 157 11.66 7.78 24.39
CA ASN A 157 11.65 7.81 22.94
C ASN A 157 12.78 8.73 22.44
N PRO A 158 13.90 8.18 21.95
CA PRO A 158 15.07 8.98 21.54
C PRO A 158 14.78 9.88 20.33
N GLU A 159 13.81 9.52 19.49
CA GLU A 159 13.43 10.30 18.31
C GLU A 159 12.71 11.61 18.68
N LEU A 160 12.01 11.61 19.82
CA LEU A 160 11.24 12.76 20.29
C LEU A 160 11.91 13.49 21.45
N ASP A 161 12.91 12.85 22.08
CA ASP A 161 13.50 13.27 23.36
C ASP A 161 12.43 13.44 24.46
N LEU A 162 11.53 12.46 24.59
CA LEU A 162 10.42 12.43 25.53
C LEU A 162 10.30 11.07 26.22
N GLY A 163 9.65 11.02 27.39
CA GLY A 163 9.41 9.79 28.16
C GLY A 163 10.40 9.61 29.31
N ASP A 164 10.71 8.35 29.64
CA ASP A 164 11.46 7.96 30.85
C ASP A 164 10.79 8.41 32.16
N GLU A 165 9.46 8.33 32.20
CA GLU A 165 8.69 8.87 33.31
C GLU A 165 7.47 8.03 33.66
N TRP A 166 7.08 8.15 34.93
CA TRP A 166 5.83 7.62 35.44
C TRP A 166 4.72 8.66 35.28
N VAL A 167 3.61 8.26 34.67
CA VAL A 167 2.42 9.08 34.47
C VAL A 167 1.18 8.43 35.07
N ALA A 168 0.15 9.23 35.34
CA ALA A 168 -1.11 8.74 35.86
C ALA A 168 -1.87 7.92 34.80
N TYR A 169 -2.55 6.87 35.24
CA TYR A 169 -3.48 6.10 34.42
C TYR A 169 -4.71 5.76 35.25
N HIS A 170 -5.82 6.45 34.98
CA HIS A 170 -7.09 6.31 35.72
C HIS A 170 -6.95 6.38 37.26
N PRO A 171 -6.21 7.36 37.81
CA PRO A 171 -5.83 7.35 39.22
C PRO A 171 -7.06 7.35 40.14
N GLY A 172 -7.05 6.46 41.15
CA GLY A 172 -8.17 6.27 42.08
C GLY A 172 -9.35 5.43 41.56
N GLU A 173 -9.30 4.95 40.31
CA GLU A 173 -10.36 4.11 39.73
C GLU A 173 -10.05 2.61 39.89
N GLU A 174 -11.05 1.81 40.27
CA GLU A 174 -10.93 0.34 40.20
C GLU A 174 -11.11 -0.08 38.74
N GLN A 175 -10.02 -0.51 38.11
CA GLN A 175 -9.98 -0.73 36.66
C GLN A 175 -9.82 -2.22 36.33
N PRO A 176 -10.88 -2.95 35.95
CA PRO A 176 -10.75 -4.33 35.50
C PRO A 176 -9.96 -4.40 34.18
N TYR A 177 -9.31 -5.53 33.93
CA TYR A 177 -8.66 -5.83 32.66
C TYR A 177 -9.66 -6.47 31.69
N ASP A 178 -10.19 -5.67 30.77
CA ASP A 178 -11.12 -6.08 29.71
C ASP A 178 -10.51 -6.01 28.30
N CYS A 179 -9.18 -5.85 28.22
CA CYS A 179 -8.45 -5.69 26.97
C CYS A 179 -8.06 -7.03 26.31
N GLY A 180 -8.53 -8.17 26.83
CA GLY A 180 -8.08 -9.51 26.44
C GLY A 180 -8.28 -9.82 24.95
N ALA A 181 -9.38 -9.33 24.36
CA ALA A 181 -9.72 -9.58 22.96
C ALA A 181 -8.63 -9.17 21.96
N CYS A 182 -7.83 -8.14 22.27
CA CYS A 182 -6.77 -7.66 21.38
C CYS A 182 -5.35 -7.90 21.93
N HIS A 183 -5.22 -8.44 23.15
CA HIS A 183 -3.96 -8.52 23.88
C HIS A 183 -3.59 -9.96 24.30
N THR A 184 -4.40 -10.95 23.93
CA THR A 184 -4.22 -12.37 24.30
C THR A 184 -4.52 -13.28 23.12
N THR A 185 -4.16 -14.57 23.23
CA THR A 185 -4.41 -15.58 22.20
C THR A 185 -5.53 -16.51 22.60
N GLY A 186 -6.50 -16.72 21.71
CA GLY A 186 -7.64 -17.59 21.94
C GLY A 186 -8.57 -17.06 23.02
N TYR A 187 -8.83 -15.75 23.00
CA TYR A 187 -9.70 -15.08 23.95
C TYR A 187 -11.15 -15.58 23.92
N SER A 188 -11.74 -15.72 25.11
CA SER A 188 -13.15 -16.01 25.33
C SER A 188 -13.69 -14.98 26.33
N PRO A 189 -14.81 -14.27 26.05
CA PRO A 189 -15.38 -13.31 27.01
C PRO A 189 -15.97 -13.98 28.26
N GLU A 190 -16.07 -15.31 28.28
CA GLU A 190 -16.59 -16.08 29.40
C GLU A 190 -15.54 -16.33 30.48
N GLY A 191 -15.98 -16.18 31.73
CA GLY A 191 -15.18 -16.50 32.90
C GLY A 191 -14.17 -15.43 33.27
N ASN A 192 -13.18 -15.84 34.04
CA ASN A 192 -12.12 -15.00 34.57
C ASN A 192 -10.83 -15.81 34.56
N GLN A 193 -9.80 -15.33 33.85
CA GLN A 193 -8.53 -16.02 33.77
C GLN A 193 -7.95 -16.23 35.17
N ASP A 194 -7.43 -17.44 35.42
CA ASP A 194 -6.86 -17.84 36.71
C ASP A 194 -7.83 -17.74 37.91
N GLY A 195 -9.14 -17.52 37.65
CA GLY A 195 -10.15 -17.27 38.68
C GLY A 195 -10.09 -15.87 39.30
N LEU A 196 -9.36 -14.94 38.68
CA LEU A 196 -9.14 -13.59 39.20
C LEU A 196 -10.26 -12.63 38.76
N PRO A 197 -10.99 -12.00 39.70
CA PRO A 197 -12.18 -11.22 39.37
C PRO A 197 -11.93 -10.02 38.45
N GLY A 198 -10.74 -9.42 38.51
CA GLY A 198 -10.39 -8.28 37.66
C GLY A 198 -10.04 -8.66 36.22
N LEU A 199 -9.73 -9.92 35.92
CA LEU A 199 -9.44 -10.39 34.56
C LEU A 199 -10.75 -10.78 33.87
N ILE A 200 -11.23 -9.98 32.93
CA ILE A 200 -12.47 -10.25 32.21
C ILE A 200 -12.20 -11.20 31.04
N GLY A 201 -12.86 -12.35 31.05
CA GLY A 201 -12.66 -13.41 30.07
C GLY A 201 -11.52 -14.37 30.42
N THR A 202 -11.26 -15.31 29.51
CA THR A 202 -10.21 -16.33 29.59
C THR A 202 -9.45 -16.40 28.27
N TRP A 203 -8.24 -16.94 28.28
CA TRP A 203 -7.41 -17.07 27.07
C TRP A 203 -6.51 -18.30 27.14
N SER A 204 -5.95 -18.70 26.00
CA SER A 204 -5.01 -19.82 25.90
C SER A 204 -3.58 -19.38 26.24
N GLU A 205 -3.15 -18.21 25.75
CA GLU A 205 -1.82 -17.64 26.02
C GLU A 205 -1.90 -16.12 26.20
N GLY A 206 -1.00 -15.57 27.02
CA GLY A 206 -0.79 -14.13 27.10
C GLY A 206 -0.08 -13.59 25.86
N GLY A 207 -0.44 -12.37 25.45
CA GLY A 207 0.06 -11.78 24.22
C GLY A 207 -0.58 -12.37 22.97
N ILE A 208 -0.27 -11.76 21.83
CA ILE A 208 -0.68 -12.26 20.51
C ILE A 208 0.38 -13.26 20.06
N GLN A 209 0.00 -14.53 20.00
CA GLN A 209 0.84 -15.67 19.65
C GLN A 209 0.41 -16.26 18.30
N CYS A 210 1.13 -17.29 17.84
CA CYS A 210 0.95 -17.89 16.53
C CYS A 210 -0.52 -18.25 16.22
N GLU A 211 -1.20 -18.83 17.20
CA GLU A 211 -2.55 -19.38 17.05
C GLU A 211 -3.66 -18.31 17.08
N GLU A 212 -3.35 -17.06 17.39
CA GLU A 212 -4.33 -15.97 17.26
C GLU A 212 -4.62 -15.70 15.78
N CYS A 213 -3.58 -15.59 14.97
CA CYS A 213 -3.72 -15.38 13.53
C CYS A 213 -3.99 -16.69 12.77
N HIS A 214 -3.33 -17.78 13.17
CA HIS A 214 -3.38 -19.06 12.45
C HIS A 214 -4.49 -20.02 12.96
N GLY A 215 -5.14 -19.69 14.08
CA GLY A 215 -6.12 -20.55 14.74
C GLY A 215 -5.50 -21.76 15.47
N PRO A 216 -6.33 -22.61 16.09
CA PRO A 216 -5.86 -23.73 16.90
C PRO A 216 -5.13 -24.81 16.07
N GLY A 217 -3.87 -25.09 16.40
CA GLY A 217 -2.91 -25.82 15.59
C GLY A 217 -2.81 -27.33 15.85
N SER A 218 -3.51 -27.88 16.85
CA SER A 218 -3.39 -29.32 17.21
C SER A 218 -3.58 -30.31 16.06
N GLN A 219 -4.45 -30.04 15.09
CA GLN A 219 -4.64 -30.91 13.92
C GLN A 219 -3.47 -30.82 12.94
N HIS A 220 -2.98 -29.60 12.69
CA HIS A 220 -1.80 -29.36 11.86
C HIS A 220 -0.56 -30.02 12.48
N ALA A 221 -0.32 -29.85 13.77
CA ALA A 221 0.83 -30.43 14.44
C ALA A 221 0.86 -31.97 14.36
N GLN A 222 -0.30 -32.63 14.44
CA GLN A 222 -0.39 -34.09 14.34
C GLN A 222 -0.32 -34.60 12.89
N HIS A 223 -0.82 -33.81 11.93
CA HIS A 223 -0.99 -34.23 10.53
C HIS A 223 -0.71 -33.07 9.57
N PRO A 224 0.53 -32.55 9.51
CA PRO A 224 0.84 -31.27 8.86
C PRO A 224 0.63 -31.28 7.34
N MET A 225 0.71 -32.47 6.72
CA MET A 225 0.45 -32.65 5.29
C MET A 225 -1.03 -32.77 4.93
N SER A 226 -1.91 -32.88 5.93
CA SER A 226 -3.36 -33.09 5.74
C SER A 226 -4.23 -31.98 6.30
N PHE A 227 -3.70 -31.19 7.25
CA PHE A 227 -4.37 -30.04 7.82
C PHE A 227 -3.43 -28.85 7.71
N GLU A 228 -3.75 -27.90 6.83
CA GLU A 228 -3.04 -26.63 6.72
C GLU A 228 -3.51 -25.67 7.81
N MET A 229 -2.60 -24.80 8.30
CA MET A 229 -2.98 -23.70 9.18
C MET A 229 -3.79 -22.64 8.43
N LYS A 230 -4.64 -21.89 9.14
CA LYS A 230 -5.31 -20.72 8.56
C LYS A 230 -4.25 -19.71 8.11
N VAL A 231 -4.38 -19.16 6.91
CA VAL A 231 -3.57 -18.03 6.45
C VAL A 231 -4.51 -16.99 5.88
N ASP A 232 -4.83 -15.99 6.70
CA ASP A 232 -5.60 -14.81 6.29
C ASP A 232 -4.64 -13.64 6.12
N ARG A 233 -4.67 -13.04 4.93
CA ARG A 233 -3.77 -11.93 4.55
C ARG A 233 -4.51 -10.60 4.41
N SER A 234 -5.82 -10.60 4.64
CA SER A 234 -6.63 -9.41 4.50
C SER A 234 -6.27 -8.37 5.56
N ALA A 235 -6.36 -7.08 5.22
CA ALA A 235 -6.24 -6.01 6.21
C ALA A 235 -7.28 -6.15 7.34
N ALA A 236 -8.46 -6.70 7.04
CA ALA A 236 -9.53 -6.93 8.01
C ALA A 236 -9.11 -7.88 9.15
N ALA A 237 -8.27 -8.89 8.87
CA ALA A 237 -7.75 -9.77 9.91
C ALA A 237 -6.85 -9.01 10.91
N CYS A 238 -6.05 -8.06 10.43
CA CYS A 238 -5.27 -7.18 11.31
C CYS A 238 -6.17 -6.18 12.05
N GLY A 239 -7.23 -5.72 11.38
CA GLY A 239 -8.27 -4.84 11.90
C GLY A 239 -9.15 -5.46 13.00
N GLU A 240 -8.97 -6.74 13.35
CA GLU A 240 -9.59 -7.33 14.55
C GLU A 240 -8.97 -6.77 15.85
N CYS A 241 -7.76 -6.21 15.77
CA CYS A 241 -7.04 -5.63 16.91
C CYS A 241 -6.52 -4.21 16.65
N HIS A 242 -6.08 -3.92 15.42
CA HIS A 242 -5.60 -2.61 15.01
C HIS A 242 -6.75 -1.67 14.61
N PHE A 243 -7.78 -1.63 15.48
CA PHE A 243 -8.92 -0.74 15.37
C PHE A 243 -9.34 -0.20 16.74
N ARG A 244 -10.15 0.85 16.74
CA ARG A 244 -10.85 1.39 17.91
C ARG A 244 -12.35 1.42 17.75
N GLY A 245 -12.86 1.62 16.54
CA GLY A 245 -14.26 1.98 16.36
C GLY A 245 -14.80 1.71 14.96
N VAL A 246 -15.51 2.70 14.43
CA VAL A 246 -16.06 2.63 13.08
C VAL A 246 -15.00 3.11 12.09
N VAL A 247 -14.86 2.41 10.96
CA VAL A 247 -13.79 2.66 9.99
C VAL A 247 -13.87 4.03 9.30
N GLU A 248 -15.04 4.67 9.36
CA GLU A 248 -15.30 5.99 8.81
C GLU A 248 -14.90 7.16 9.73
N SER A 249 -14.37 6.91 10.92
CA SER A 249 -13.89 7.94 11.85
C SER A 249 -12.49 7.59 12.39
N LEU A 250 -11.71 8.63 12.69
CA LEU A 250 -10.39 8.51 13.34
C LEU A 250 -10.45 9.30 14.64
N ASP A 251 -10.43 8.63 15.78
CA ASP A 251 -10.56 9.30 17.07
C ASP A 251 -9.26 10.06 17.38
N ALA A 252 -9.43 11.31 17.79
CA ALA A 252 -8.33 12.15 18.24
C ALA A 252 -8.59 12.67 19.66
N SER A 253 -7.49 12.91 20.36
CA SER A 253 -7.51 13.54 21.69
C SER A 253 -6.16 14.19 21.96
N ASP A 254 -6.17 15.33 22.65
CA ASP A 254 -4.96 16.10 22.99
C ASP A 254 -4.12 16.49 21.76
N GLY A 255 -4.78 16.75 20.62
CA GLY A 255 -4.10 17.15 19.38
C GLY A 255 -3.29 16.04 18.70
N LEU A 256 -3.61 14.76 18.97
CA LEU A 256 -2.98 13.59 18.34
C LEU A 256 -4.06 12.51 18.07
N ILE A 257 -3.86 11.71 17.02
CA ILE A 257 -4.69 10.52 16.76
C ILE A 257 -4.46 9.51 17.90
N ARG A 258 -5.52 8.81 18.30
CA ARG A 258 -5.40 7.76 19.32
C ARG A 258 -4.77 6.50 18.71
N HIS A 259 -3.83 5.88 19.42
CA HIS A 259 -3.24 4.62 18.96
C HIS A 259 -4.26 3.48 18.70
N HIS A 260 -3.81 2.55 17.85
CA HIS A 260 -4.53 1.37 17.33
C HIS A 260 -5.54 1.67 16.22
N GLU A 261 -5.38 2.75 15.45
CA GLU A 261 -6.29 3.09 14.36
C GLU A 261 -5.69 2.82 12.96
N GLN A 262 -4.62 2.02 12.86
CA GLN A 262 -3.93 1.84 11.58
C GLN A 262 -4.84 1.23 10.49
N TYR A 263 -5.81 0.40 10.90
CA TYR A 263 -6.78 -0.14 9.96
C TYR A 263 -7.74 0.93 9.45
N GLU A 264 -8.29 1.78 10.33
CA GLU A 264 -9.15 2.91 9.96
C GLU A 264 -8.40 3.95 9.14
N GLU A 265 -7.16 4.29 9.53
CA GLU A 265 -6.30 5.23 8.79
C GLU A 265 -6.10 4.75 7.36
N LEU A 266 -5.71 3.47 7.18
CA LEU A 266 -5.51 2.90 5.85
C LEU A 266 -6.82 2.84 5.06
N PHE A 267 -7.94 2.52 5.72
CA PHE A 267 -9.27 2.45 5.12
C PHE A 267 -9.74 3.79 4.57
N GLN A 268 -9.41 4.89 5.26
CA GLN A 268 -9.75 6.25 4.80
C GLN A 268 -8.74 6.82 3.79
N SER A 269 -7.61 6.16 3.61
CA SER A 269 -6.58 6.54 2.65
C SER A 269 -6.88 6.00 1.25
N LYS A 270 -6.09 6.47 0.27
CA LYS A 270 -6.11 5.89 -1.09
C LYS A 270 -5.60 4.44 -1.14
N HIS A 271 -4.99 3.94 -0.07
CA HIS A 271 -4.50 2.57 0.05
C HIS A 271 -5.52 1.59 0.64
N VAL A 272 -6.80 1.97 0.76
CA VAL A 272 -7.89 1.07 1.21
C VAL A 272 -7.98 -0.27 0.46
N THR A 273 -7.47 -0.34 -0.77
CA THR A 273 -7.44 -1.56 -1.58
C THR A 273 -6.20 -2.44 -1.37
N ILE A 274 -5.28 -2.04 -0.48
CA ILE A 274 -4.01 -2.70 -0.23
C ILE A 274 -4.05 -3.34 1.16
N ASP A 275 -3.61 -4.59 1.24
CA ASP A 275 -3.52 -5.31 2.52
C ASP A 275 -2.24 -4.93 3.29
N CYS A 276 -2.29 -4.97 4.63
CA CYS A 276 -1.16 -4.65 5.50
C CYS A 276 0.11 -5.46 5.13
N VAL A 277 -0.08 -6.73 4.76
CA VAL A 277 1.00 -7.67 4.43
C VAL A 277 1.69 -7.40 3.09
N VAL A 278 1.18 -6.46 2.28
CA VAL A 278 1.87 -5.98 1.08
C VAL A 278 3.12 -5.20 1.48
N CYS A 279 3.04 -4.41 2.55
CA CYS A 279 4.15 -3.61 3.06
C CYS A 279 4.85 -4.28 4.25
N HIS A 280 4.12 -4.97 5.14
CA HIS A 280 4.69 -5.53 6.36
C HIS A 280 4.82 -7.06 6.31
N ASP A 281 5.87 -7.57 6.97
CA ASP A 281 5.92 -8.99 7.33
C ASP A 281 5.11 -9.20 8.61
N PRO A 282 4.07 -10.06 8.64
CA PRO A 282 3.29 -10.28 9.85
C PRO A 282 4.10 -10.93 10.99
N HIS A 283 5.29 -11.49 10.71
CA HIS A 283 6.15 -12.09 11.73
C HIS A 283 7.27 -11.17 12.24
N VAL A 284 7.49 -10.00 11.62
CA VAL A 284 8.63 -9.13 11.94
C VAL A 284 8.14 -7.81 12.52
N GLY A 285 8.70 -7.40 13.65
CA GLY A 285 8.38 -6.10 14.25
C GLY A 285 9.09 -4.94 13.57
N VAL A 286 8.41 -3.81 13.37
CA VAL A 286 9.05 -2.57 12.89
C VAL A 286 10.12 -2.07 13.87
N ILE A 287 9.86 -2.19 15.19
CA ILE A 287 10.84 -1.82 16.23
C ILE A 287 12.06 -2.72 16.16
N GLN A 288 11.87 -4.04 16.05
CA GLN A 288 12.97 -4.99 15.85
C GLN A 288 13.87 -4.61 14.67
N LEU A 289 13.29 -4.21 13.53
CA LEU A 289 14.08 -3.80 12.36
C LEU A 289 14.85 -2.50 12.61
N ARG A 290 14.28 -1.55 13.37
CA ARG A 290 14.97 -0.31 13.75
C ARG A 290 16.12 -0.57 14.72
N GLU A 291 15.90 -1.40 15.74
CA GLU A 291 16.95 -1.79 16.69
C GLU A 291 18.10 -2.55 16.01
N ALA A 292 17.80 -3.27 14.94
CA ALA A 292 18.79 -3.93 14.10
C ALA A 292 19.49 -2.99 13.08
N ASP A 293 19.16 -1.70 13.08
CA ASP A 293 19.61 -0.69 12.11
C ASP A 293 19.40 -1.16 10.66
N ALA A 294 18.27 -1.83 10.43
CA ALA A 294 17.93 -2.39 9.13
C ALA A 294 17.67 -1.26 8.13
N PRO A 295 18.15 -1.39 6.88
CA PRO A 295 17.99 -0.34 5.86
C PRO A 295 16.53 -0.10 5.47
N GLN A 296 15.63 -1.05 5.77
CA GLN A 296 14.20 -0.94 5.50
C GLN A 296 13.39 -1.62 6.60
N THR A 297 12.21 -1.06 6.90
CA THR A 297 11.26 -1.59 7.89
C THR A 297 10.00 -2.20 7.26
N VAL A 298 9.97 -2.25 5.92
CA VAL A 298 8.90 -2.78 5.08
C VAL A 298 9.47 -3.73 4.04
N ARG A 299 8.63 -4.61 3.50
CA ARG A 299 8.94 -5.55 2.41
C ARG A 299 8.81 -4.95 1.02
N THR A 300 7.90 -3.98 0.87
CA THR A 300 7.65 -3.24 -0.37
C THR A 300 7.80 -1.76 -0.07
N GLU A 301 8.68 -1.09 -0.80
CA GLU A 301 8.98 0.33 -0.64
C GLU A 301 7.99 1.19 -1.43
N CYS A 302 7.78 2.43 -1.01
CA CYS A 302 6.85 3.35 -1.67
C CYS A 302 7.19 3.53 -3.16
N GLU A 303 8.48 3.65 -3.47
CA GLU A 303 8.99 3.85 -4.84
C GLU A 303 8.74 2.68 -5.78
N ASN A 304 8.46 1.47 -5.27
CA ASN A 304 8.09 0.33 -6.12
C ASN A 304 6.76 0.57 -6.84
N CYS A 305 5.87 1.39 -6.26
CA CYS A 305 4.60 1.79 -6.86
C CYS A 305 4.59 3.27 -7.30
N HIS A 306 5.28 4.14 -6.55
CA HIS A 306 5.31 5.60 -6.71
C HIS A 306 6.63 6.07 -7.34
N PHE A 307 7.09 5.39 -8.39
CA PHE A 307 8.37 5.70 -9.04
C PHE A 307 8.41 7.08 -9.72
N LYS A 308 7.25 7.64 -10.08
CA LYS A 308 7.19 8.99 -10.68
C LYS A 308 7.43 10.04 -9.61
N GLU A 309 6.78 9.88 -8.46
CA GLU A 309 6.95 10.75 -7.31
C GLU A 309 8.38 10.63 -6.76
N SER A 310 8.99 9.44 -6.75
CA SER A 310 10.39 9.29 -6.34
C SER A 310 11.39 9.91 -7.33
N GLN A 311 11.06 9.97 -8.62
CA GLN A 311 11.88 10.63 -9.65
C GLN A 311 11.72 12.16 -9.66
N ASN A 312 10.62 12.69 -9.14
CA ASN A 312 10.29 14.10 -9.18
C ASN A 312 10.12 14.63 -7.76
N PHE A 313 11.11 15.38 -7.28
CA PHE A 313 11.06 16.01 -5.98
C PHE A 313 11.66 17.41 -6.07
N ASN A 314 10.78 18.41 -6.01
CA ASN A 314 11.10 19.79 -6.38
C ASN A 314 11.65 20.63 -5.22
N ILE A 315 12.24 19.98 -4.21
CA ILE A 315 12.87 20.66 -3.08
C ILE A 315 14.29 20.14 -2.88
N GLU A 316 15.28 20.99 -3.19
CA GLU A 316 16.69 20.61 -3.34
C GLU A 316 17.37 20.13 -2.05
N PHE A 317 16.88 20.54 -0.86
CA PHE A 317 17.52 20.27 0.43
C PHE A 317 16.55 19.71 1.47
N HIS A 318 15.90 18.58 1.18
CA HIS A 318 15.00 17.89 2.11
C HIS A 318 15.32 16.40 2.21
N THR A 319 14.78 15.75 3.24
CA THR A 319 14.84 14.29 3.37
C THR A 319 14.12 13.65 2.18
N GLN A 320 14.72 12.60 1.62
CA GLN A 320 14.13 11.81 0.54
C GLN A 320 13.31 10.63 1.08
N GLU A 321 13.27 10.46 2.41
CA GLU A 321 12.51 9.41 3.08
C GLU A 321 11.01 9.73 3.03
N CYS A 322 10.25 9.00 2.21
CA CYS A 322 8.83 9.26 1.97
C CYS A 322 8.02 9.35 3.27
N ILE A 323 8.35 8.49 4.24
CA ILE A 323 7.64 8.37 5.51
C ILE A 323 7.75 9.60 6.41
N GLU A 324 8.70 10.51 6.18
CA GLU A 324 8.83 11.71 7.02
C GLU A 324 7.75 12.76 6.74
N CYS A 325 7.22 12.78 5.52
CA CYS A 325 6.11 13.66 5.14
C CYS A 325 4.80 12.89 4.98
N HIS A 326 4.86 11.65 4.48
CA HIS A 326 3.68 10.84 4.16
C HIS A 326 3.31 9.84 5.24
N MET A 327 4.14 9.59 6.25
CA MET A 327 3.76 8.83 7.44
C MET A 327 4.32 9.51 8.69
N PRO A 328 4.04 10.81 8.90
CA PRO A 328 4.55 11.53 10.04
C PRO A 328 3.98 10.94 11.33
N ARG A 329 4.60 11.28 12.46
CA ARG A 329 4.14 10.78 13.75
C ARG A 329 2.95 11.62 14.22
N VAL A 330 1.74 11.24 13.84
CA VAL A 330 0.48 11.95 14.18
C VAL A 330 -0.24 11.29 15.35
N THR A 331 0.20 10.10 15.75
CA THR A 331 -0.55 9.20 16.63
C THR A 331 0.18 9.03 17.96
N LYS A 332 -0.56 9.08 19.07
CA LYS A 332 -0.04 8.91 20.44
C LYS A 332 -0.40 7.55 21.02
N SER A 333 0.63 6.76 21.33
CA SER A 333 0.58 5.57 22.17
C SER A 333 0.95 5.92 23.62
N ALA A 334 2.15 6.44 23.87
CA ALA A 334 2.66 6.75 25.20
C ALA A 334 3.01 8.23 25.35
N VAL A 335 3.82 8.77 24.44
CA VAL A 335 4.35 10.13 24.49
C VAL A 335 4.05 10.89 23.19
N GLY A 336 4.07 12.21 23.28
CA GLY A 336 3.87 13.11 22.15
C GLY A 336 3.95 14.57 22.59
N ASP A 337 4.25 15.44 21.64
CA ASP A 337 4.30 16.89 21.80
C ASP A 337 3.42 17.53 20.72
N PRO A 338 2.14 17.82 21.03
CA PRO A 338 1.23 18.43 20.06
C PRO A 338 1.63 19.86 19.69
N GLU A 339 2.39 20.58 20.52
CA GLU A 339 2.91 21.91 20.17
C GLU A 339 3.98 21.82 19.08
N LYS A 340 4.67 20.68 18.99
CA LYS A 340 5.60 20.33 17.90
C LYS A 340 4.99 19.42 16.83
N PHE A 341 3.69 19.15 16.87
CA PHE A 341 3.01 18.31 15.88
C PHE A 341 3.64 16.92 15.74
N THR A 342 3.92 16.26 16.86
CA THR A 342 4.54 14.92 16.83
C THR A 342 4.02 14.00 17.94
N GLY A 343 3.72 12.76 17.59
CA GLY A 343 3.45 11.63 18.48
C GLY A 343 4.56 10.59 18.42
N ASP A 344 4.31 9.39 18.93
CA ASP A 344 5.28 8.28 18.97
C ASP A 344 4.93 7.10 18.06
N ILE A 345 3.85 7.24 17.28
CA ILE A 345 3.41 6.28 16.26
C ILE A 345 3.26 7.00 14.92
N ARG A 346 3.79 6.38 13.87
CA ARG A 346 3.59 6.84 12.48
C ARG A 346 2.18 6.49 12.03
N THR A 347 1.52 7.44 11.39
CA THR A 347 0.18 7.26 10.81
C THR A 347 0.24 6.49 9.49
N HIS A 348 -0.87 5.88 9.13
CA HIS A 348 -1.16 5.26 7.83
C HIS A 348 -2.10 6.13 6.97
N LEU A 349 -2.14 7.43 7.26
CA LEU A 349 -2.64 8.45 6.33
C LEU A 349 -1.49 8.91 5.44
N MET A 350 -1.48 8.52 4.16
CA MET A 350 -0.36 8.87 3.26
C MET A 350 -0.59 10.09 2.37
N ALA A 351 -1.84 10.47 2.11
CA ALA A 351 -2.12 11.58 1.22
C ALA A 351 -1.99 12.92 1.99
N ILE A 352 -1.23 13.87 1.42
CA ILE A 352 -1.12 15.24 1.95
C ILE A 352 -2.08 16.14 1.17
N ASP A 353 -2.89 16.94 1.86
CA ASP A 353 -3.62 18.03 1.22
C ASP A 353 -2.80 19.33 1.35
N PRO A 354 -2.25 19.86 0.24
CA PRO A 354 -1.40 21.05 0.28
C PRO A 354 -2.13 22.32 0.71
N ASN A 355 -3.46 22.32 0.80
CA ASN A 355 -4.25 23.47 1.25
C ASN A 355 -4.77 23.32 2.70
N GLN A 356 -4.46 22.21 3.36
CA GLN A 356 -4.92 21.93 4.71
C GLN A 356 -3.77 22.11 5.71
N ILE A 357 -3.90 23.06 6.64
CA ILE A 357 -2.91 23.26 7.71
C ILE A 357 -3.16 22.29 8.87
N GLU A 358 -4.39 22.28 9.39
CA GLU A 358 -4.78 21.50 10.57
C GLU A 358 -5.03 20.03 10.26
N GLN A 359 -4.82 19.16 11.26
CA GLN A 359 -5.05 17.71 11.12
C GLN A 359 -6.38 17.25 11.74
N PHE A 360 -6.98 18.07 12.59
CA PHE A 360 -8.16 17.70 13.37
C PHE A 360 -9.30 18.68 13.13
N ASN A 361 -10.52 18.19 13.37
CA ASN A 361 -11.72 19.01 13.38
C ASN A 361 -11.67 20.09 14.49
N GLU A 362 -12.63 21.03 14.48
CA GLU A 362 -12.62 22.22 15.36
C GLU A 362 -12.60 21.88 16.86
N ASP A 363 -13.18 20.75 17.27
CA ASP A 363 -13.18 20.31 18.68
C ASP A 363 -12.04 19.32 19.01
N GLY A 364 -11.22 18.95 18.03
CA GLY A 364 -10.06 18.06 18.20
C GLY A 364 -10.43 16.60 18.48
N SER A 365 -11.68 16.21 18.26
CA SER A 365 -12.17 14.86 18.53
C SER A 365 -11.93 13.87 17.39
N GLU A 366 -11.76 14.36 16.15
CA GLU A 366 -11.55 13.51 14.98
C GLU A 366 -10.44 14.05 14.08
N SER A 367 -9.73 13.15 13.41
CA SER A 367 -8.72 13.49 12.39
C SER A 367 -9.29 13.50 10.97
N PHE A 368 -8.76 14.38 10.12
CA PHE A 368 -9.04 14.36 8.69
C PHE A 368 -8.32 13.20 7.99
N SER A 369 -8.92 12.65 6.93
CA SER A 369 -8.37 11.53 6.15
C SER A 369 -7.16 11.88 5.27
N GLN A 370 -6.85 13.17 5.11
CA GLN A 370 -5.61 13.65 4.49
C GLN A 370 -4.75 14.34 5.55
N LEU A 371 -3.43 14.23 5.39
CA LEU A 371 -2.46 14.90 6.23
C LEU A 371 -2.51 16.41 6.02
N GLY A 372 -2.64 17.14 7.13
CA GLY A 372 -2.41 18.57 7.19
C GLY A 372 -0.92 18.91 7.25
N LEU A 373 -0.56 20.10 6.78
CA LEU A 373 0.82 20.58 6.71
C LEU A 373 1.46 20.81 8.08
N ASN A 374 0.66 20.92 9.15
CA ASN A 374 1.18 20.93 10.51
C ASN A 374 1.99 19.66 10.82
N PHE A 375 1.46 18.48 10.48
CA PHE A 375 2.15 17.22 10.69
C PHE A 375 3.03 16.78 9.52
N ALA A 376 2.72 17.16 8.29
CA ALA A 376 3.55 16.78 7.14
C ALA A 376 4.84 17.61 7.04
N CYS A 377 4.83 18.86 7.51
CA CYS A 377 5.94 19.81 7.35
C CYS A 377 6.31 20.55 8.65
N ARG A 378 5.31 21.09 9.37
CA ARG A 378 5.57 21.99 10.50
C ARG A 378 6.24 21.28 11.68
N HIS A 379 6.13 19.97 11.83
CA HIS A 379 6.89 19.22 12.85
C HIS A 379 8.41 19.47 12.78
N CYS A 380 8.96 19.70 11.59
CA CYS A 380 10.34 20.14 11.40
C CYS A 380 10.49 21.66 11.43
N HIS A 381 9.52 22.37 10.86
CA HIS A 381 9.52 23.82 10.63
C HIS A 381 8.80 24.64 11.72
N VAL A 382 8.69 24.11 12.93
CA VAL A 382 8.18 24.79 14.12
C VAL A 382 9.30 25.57 14.81
N GLU A 383 8.97 26.53 15.68
CA GLU A 383 9.97 27.17 16.53
C GLU A 383 10.66 26.14 17.43
N GLY A 384 11.99 26.12 17.42
CA GLY A 384 12.78 25.11 18.14
C GLY A 384 12.82 23.73 17.47
N GLY A 385 12.24 23.58 16.27
CA GLY A 385 12.35 22.37 15.45
C GLY A 385 13.73 22.21 14.80
N ILE A 386 13.89 21.13 14.03
CA ILE A 386 15.16 20.79 13.38
C ILE A 386 15.45 21.63 12.12
N ALA A 387 14.46 22.36 11.60
CA ALA A 387 14.56 23.18 10.40
C ALA A 387 14.13 24.63 10.65
N SER A 388 14.44 25.52 9.69
CA SER A 388 14.03 26.93 9.79
C SER A 388 12.50 27.05 9.83
N THR A 389 11.98 27.86 10.74
CA THR A 389 10.53 28.08 10.86
C THR A 389 9.89 28.58 9.57
N LYS A 390 8.67 28.12 9.27
CA LYS A 390 7.90 28.46 8.07
C LYS A 390 6.50 28.95 8.40
N THR A 391 6.01 29.91 7.62
CA THR A 391 4.61 30.39 7.65
C THR A 391 3.68 29.42 6.90
N ASP A 392 2.38 29.47 7.15
CA ASP A 392 1.39 28.66 6.40
C ASP A 392 1.51 28.84 4.89
N ALA A 393 1.69 30.08 4.43
CA ALA A 393 1.81 30.39 3.01
C ALA A 393 3.04 29.73 2.37
N GLU A 394 4.18 29.73 3.07
CA GLU A 394 5.39 29.05 2.59
C GLU A 394 5.22 27.52 2.57
N LEU A 395 4.53 26.94 3.56
CA LEU A 395 4.26 25.50 3.59
C LEU A 395 3.35 25.09 2.43
N ILE A 396 2.27 25.84 2.19
CA ILE A 396 1.34 25.60 1.07
C ILE A 396 2.07 25.71 -0.27
N GLU A 397 2.88 26.76 -0.45
CA GLU A 397 3.69 26.96 -1.67
C GLU A 397 4.65 25.79 -1.90
N ALA A 398 5.33 25.33 -0.85
CA ALA A 398 6.27 24.21 -0.94
C ALA A 398 5.58 22.86 -1.21
N ALA A 399 4.43 22.60 -0.60
CA ALA A 399 3.70 21.35 -0.78
C ALA A 399 3.00 21.26 -2.15
N THR A 400 2.65 22.41 -2.74
CA THR A 400 1.95 22.47 -4.03
C THR A 400 2.88 22.06 -5.17
N GLY A 401 2.57 20.95 -5.84
CA GLY A 401 3.33 20.48 -7.00
C GLY A 401 4.72 19.92 -6.66
N ILE A 402 4.96 19.52 -5.41
CA ILE A 402 6.26 19.02 -4.95
C ILE A 402 6.77 17.81 -5.76
N HIS A 403 5.85 16.99 -6.28
CA HIS A 403 6.12 15.83 -7.14
C HIS A 403 5.75 16.03 -8.61
N GLU A 404 5.35 17.24 -9.01
CA GLU A 404 5.13 17.51 -10.42
C GLU A 404 6.48 17.44 -11.14
N PRO A 405 6.57 16.83 -12.34
CA PRO A 405 7.77 16.94 -13.12
C PRO A 405 8.11 18.42 -13.29
N THR A 406 9.32 18.82 -12.91
CA THR A 406 9.83 20.11 -13.36
C THR A 406 9.63 20.13 -14.86
N ALA A 407 8.93 21.14 -15.38
CA ALA A 407 8.78 21.27 -16.82
C ALA A 407 10.19 21.14 -17.40
N GLY A 408 10.41 20.13 -18.26
CA GLY A 408 11.65 20.03 -19.01
C GLY A 408 11.96 21.39 -19.64
N PRO A 409 13.24 21.70 -19.95
CA PRO A 409 13.63 23.04 -20.40
C PRO A 409 12.61 23.53 -21.42
N GLN A 410 11.83 24.57 -21.06
CA GLN A 410 10.67 24.94 -21.85
C GLN A 410 11.14 25.20 -23.28
N THR A 411 10.64 24.48 -24.26
CA THR A 411 11.00 24.70 -25.64
C THR A 411 9.97 25.58 -26.31
N GLU A 412 10.43 26.49 -27.17
CA GLU A 412 9.57 27.27 -28.05
C GLU A 412 9.79 26.84 -29.50
N SER A 413 8.76 26.97 -30.33
CA SER A 413 8.85 26.66 -31.76
C SER A 413 9.97 27.49 -32.40
N SER A 414 10.83 26.82 -33.17
CA SER A 414 11.84 27.43 -34.00
C SER A 414 11.55 27.12 -35.48
N GLN A 415 12.29 27.76 -36.37
CA GLN A 415 12.27 27.46 -37.80
C GLN A 415 13.62 26.89 -38.20
N VAL A 416 13.64 26.01 -39.19
CA VAL A 416 14.85 25.56 -39.87
C VAL A 416 14.76 25.90 -41.34
N PHE A 417 15.93 26.00 -42.00
CA PHE A 417 16.03 26.22 -43.43
C PHE A 417 16.51 24.93 -44.08
N VAL A 418 15.73 24.40 -45.01
CA VAL A 418 16.09 23.19 -45.75
C VAL A 418 16.87 23.57 -47.00
N ASP A 419 18.06 23.01 -47.16
CA ASP A 419 18.93 23.26 -48.32
C ASP A 419 18.75 22.19 -49.40
N SER A 420 18.61 20.92 -49.00
CA SER A 420 18.44 19.83 -49.95
C SER A 420 17.71 18.63 -49.35
N VAL A 421 17.13 17.82 -50.24
CA VAL A 421 16.61 16.50 -49.92
C VAL A 421 17.04 15.52 -51.01
N VAL A 422 17.51 14.35 -50.60
CA VAL A 422 17.79 13.22 -51.50
C VAL A 422 17.09 11.97 -50.97
N VAL A 423 16.75 11.04 -51.86
CA VAL A 423 16.14 9.76 -51.47
C VAL A 423 17.11 8.64 -51.80
N GLU A 424 17.42 7.80 -50.81
CA GLU A 424 18.23 6.60 -50.96
C GLU A 424 17.40 5.37 -50.63
N GLU A 425 17.61 4.29 -51.38
CA GLU A 425 17.05 2.98 -51.02
C GLU A 425 18.03 2.24 -50.11
N ARG A 426 17.59 1.87 -48.91
CA ARG A 426 18.38 1.13 -47.90
C ARG A 426 17.55 -0.04 -47.39
N ASP A 427 18.07 -1.25 -47.52
CA ASP A 427 17.43 -2.48 -47.04
C ASP A 427 15.97 -2.69 -47.50
N GLY A 428 15.61 -2.15 -48.68
CA GLY A 428 14.26 -2.23 -49.26
C GLY A 428 13.30 -1.12 -48.84
N GLU A 429 13.78 -0.13 -48.08
CA GLU A 429 13.04 1.08 -47.70
C GLU A 429 13.62 2.30 -48.40
N TYR A 430 12.78 3.30 -48.67
CA TYR A 430 13.20 4.59 -49.21
C TYR A 430 13.40 5.58 -48.06
N VAL A 431 14.61 6.10 -47.91
CA VAL A 431 14.99 7.05 -46.86
C VAL A 431 15.25 8.41 -47.48
N ALA A 432 14.50 9.43 -47.07
CA ALA A 432 14.79 10.81 -47.39
C ALA A 432 15.84 11.37 -46.43
N ILE A 433 16.95 11.85 -46.98
CA ILE A 433 18.02 12.54 -46.25
C ILE A 433 17.84 14.02 -46.51
N ILE A 434 17.51 14.76 -45.45
CA ILE A 434 17.23 16.19 -45.47
C ILE A 434 18.43 16.90 -44.86
N GLU A 435 19.04 17.81 -45.61
CA GLU A 435 20.13 18.66 -45.11
C GLU A 435 19.69 20.12 -45.08
N GLY A 436 20.07 20.83 -44.04
CA GLY A 436 19.70 22.23 -43.87
C GLY A 436 20.48 22.93 -42.76
N ASN A 437 20.00 24.11 -42.38
CA ASN A 437 20.58 24.92 -41.32
C ASN A 437 19.51 25.43 -40.34
N SER A 438 19.81 25.31 -39.05
CA SER A 438 19.15 26.01 -37.96
C SER A 438 19.61 27.47 -37.88
N PRO A 439 18.74 28.43 -37.49
CA PRO A 439 19.05 29.86 -37.46
C PRO A 439 20.04 30.28 -36.35
N ASP A 440 20.22 29.41 -35.36
CA ASP A 440 21.04 29.66 -34.18
C ASP A 440 21.69 28.36 -33.65
N SER A 441 22.51 28.48 -32.62
CA SER A 441 23.25 27.36 -32.03
C SER A 441 22.43 26.40 -31.17
N CYS A 442 21.14 26.67 -30.92
CA CYS A 442 20.32 25.89 -30.00
C CYS A 442 19.13 25.21 -30.66
N SER A 443 18.70 25.70 -31.82
CA SER A 443 17.54 25.16 -32.53
C SER A 443 17.88 23.77 -33.08
N THR A 444 17.02 22.80 -32.79
CA THR A 444 17.12 21.43 -33.29
C THR A 444 15.81 21.00 -33.93
N VAL A 445 15.87 20.06 -34.87
CA VAL A 445 14.66 19.39 -35.36
C VAL A 445 14.05 18.57 -34.22
N ASP A 446 12.73 18.66 -34.08
CA ASP A 446 11.92 17.97 -33.07
C ASP A 446 11.20 16.77 -33.70
N SER A 447 10.57 16.99 -34.86
CA SER A 447 9.87 15.94 -35.61
C SER A 447 9.78 16.27 -37.11
N VAL A 448 9.56 15.24 -37.92
CA VAL A 448 9.20 15.38 -39.34
C VAL A 448 7.91 14.61 -39.59
N GLU A 449 6.84 15.31 -39.96
CA GLU A 449 5.55 14.72 -40.29
C GLU A 449 5.46 14.45 -41.80
N GLN A 450 4.96 13.26 -42.18
CA GLN A 450 4.77 12.88 -43.57
C GLN A 450 3.29 12.86 -43.94
N THR A 451 2.95 13.35 -45.13
CA THR A 451 1.64 13.13 -45.75
C THR A 451 1.79 12.75 -47.22
N VAL A 452 0.95 11.82 -47.69
CA VAL A 452 0.96 11.38 -49.09
C VAL A 452 -0.26 11.94 -49.82
N ASP A 453 -0.02 12.70 -50.89
CA ASP A 453 -1.03 13.24 -51.80
C ASP A 453 -0.71 12.85 -53.26
N GLY A 454 -1.38 11.79 -53.72
CA GLY A 454 -1.14 11.19 -55.04
C GLY A 454 0.30 10.70 -55.19
N ASN A 455 1.05 11.30 -56.12
CA ASN A 455 2.46 11.00 -56.36
C ASN A 455 3.42 11.93 -55.59
N THR A 456 2.92 12.69 -54.62
CA THR A 456 3.73 13.60 -53.80
C THR A 456 3.73 13.15 -52.34
N ILE A 457 4.92 13.04 -51.77
CA ILE A 457 5.14 12.82 -50.34
C ILE A 457 5.60 14.15 -49.76
N ASN A 458 4.76 14.79 -48.94
CA ASN A 458 5.10 16.04 -48.26
C ASN A 458 5.69 15.72 -46.88
N LEU A 459 6.85 16.31 -46.58
CA LEU A 459 7.52 16.26 -45.29
C LEU A 459 7.47 17.65 -44.65
N THR A 460 6.95 17.75 -43.44
CA THR A 460 6.85 19.00 -42.67
C THR A 460 7.76 18.89 -41.45
N ILE A 461 8.73 19.78 -41.33
CA ILE A 461 9.70 19.78 -40.23
C ILE A 461 9.21 20.71 -39.12
N SER A 462 9.15 20.16 -37.91
CA SER A 462 8.98 20.94 -36.68
C SER A 462 10.33 21.06 -35.98
N ALA A 463 10.70 22.28 -35.60
CA ALA A 463 11.93 22.54 -34.86
C ALA A 463 11.64 23.29 -33.57
N VAL A 464 12.51 23.10 -32.59
CA VAL A 464 12.38 23.68 -31.25
C VAL A 464 13.68 24.31 -30.78
N LYS A 465 13.60 25.28 -29.88
CA LYS A 465 14.74 25.82 -29.15
C LYS A 465 14.43 26.06 -27.68
N PRO A 466 15.43 26.11 -26.79
CA PRO A 466 15.22 26.41 -25.38
C PRO A 466 14.71 27.86 -25.17
N SER A 467 13.59 27.99 -24.47
CA SER A 467 12.99 29.25 -24.05
C SER A 467 13.88 29.94 -23.01
N GLY A 468 14.07 31.25 -23.14
CA GLY A 468 14.80 32.06 -22.17
C GLY A 468 16.34 31.93 -22.23
N VAL A 469 16.87 31.17 -23.18
CA VAL A 469 18.32 31.03 -23.40
C VAL A 469 18.79 31.96 -24.53
N LEU A 470 19.92 32.64 -24.33
CA LEU A 470 20.56 33.44 -25.37
C LEU A 470 21.39 32.52 -26.29
N CYS A 471 20.82 32.19 -27.45
CA CYS A 471 21.48 31.36 -28.45
C CYS A 471 22.38 32.19 -29.37
N ALA A 472 23.56 31.64 -29.68
CA ALA A 472 24.48 32.29 -30.62
C ALA A 472 23.84 32.33 -32.00
N GLN A 473 23.79 33.52 -32.60
CA GLN A 473 23.19 33.76 -33.91
C GLN A 473 24.16 33.30 -35.01
N VAL A 474 24.31 31.99 -35.15
CA VAL A 474 25.15 31.32 -36.12
C VAL A 474 24.34 30.18 -36.75
N LEU A 475 24.42 30.07 -38.07
CA LEU A 475 23.80 28.96 -38.78
C LEU A 475 24.46 27.65 -38.34
N THR A 476 23.66 26.71 -37.85
CA THR A 476 24.13 25.37 -37.48
C THR A 476 23.56 24.35 -38.44
N PRO A 477 24.40 23.56 -39.12
CA PRO A 477 23.92 22.57 -40.07
C PRO A 477 23.24 21.41 -39.34
N PHE A 478 22.20 20.84 -39.95
CA PHE A 478 21.55 19.61 -39.50
C PHE A 478 21.38 18.64 -40.67
N THR A 479 21.28 17.35 -40.32
CA THR A 479 20.93 16.27 -41.24
C THR A 479 19.89 15.39 -40.56
N GLU A 480 18.74 15.21 -41.21
CA GLU A 480 17.68 14.32 -40.73
C GLU A 480 17.43 13.22 -41.75
N GLU A 481 17.30 11.98 -41.27
CA GLU A 481 16.97 10.82 -42.09
C GLU A 481 15.55 10.35 -41.75
N VAL A 482 14.67 10.34 -42.75
CA VAL A 482 13.25 10.00 -42.59
C VAL A 482 12.92 8.83 -43.49
N VAL A 483 12.48 7.72 -42.92
CA VAL A 483 11.95 6.58 -43.69
C VAL A 483 10.61 6.99 -44.30
N LEU A 484 10.49 6.89 -45.62
CA LEU A 484 9.30 7.28 -46.34
C LEU A 484 8.23 6.18 -46.26
N GLU A 485 7.05 6.54 -45.77
CA GLU A 485 5.84 5.70 -45.81
C GLU A 485 5.44 5.42 -47.27
N THR A 486 5.94 4.30 -47.80
CA THR A 486 5.75 3.86 -49.20
C THR A 486 4.93 2.57 -49.32
N GLU A 487 4.51 1.99 -48.20
CA GLU A 487 3.68 0.78 -48.18
C GLU A 487 2.31 1.03 -48.83
N GLY A 488 1.95 0.20 -49.81
CA GLY A 488 0.68 0.32 -50.54
C GLY A 488 0.70 1.33 -51.70
N LEU A 489 1.85 1.94 -52.00
CA LEU A 489 2.04 2.75 -53.20
C LEU A 489 2.31 1.87 -54.43
N GLU A 490 1.70 2.19 -55.56
CA GLU A 490 1.91 1.48 -56.83
C GLU A 490 3.27 1.87 -57.44
N PRO A 491 3.95 0.97 -58.19
CA PRO A 491 5.19 1.30 -58.88
C PRO A 491 5.04 2.54 -59.79
N GLY A 492 5.96 3.49 -59.66
CA GLY A 492 5.86 4.79 -60.34
C GLY A 492 6.86 5.83 -59.84
N GLU A 493 6.80 7.01 -60.45
CA GLU A 493 7.61 8.17 -60.05
C GLU A 493 6.89 8.95 -58.95
N TYR A 494 7.60 9.22 -57.85
CA TYR A 494 7.13 9.97 -56.70
C TYR A 494 8.02 11.19 -56.46
N THR A 495 7.43 12.26 -55.93
CA THR A 495 8.16 13.47 -55.54
C THR A 495 8.11 13.62 -54.03
N VAL A 496 9.28 13.77 -53.40
CA VAL A 496 9.38 14.22 -52.01
C VAL A 496 9.45 15.74 -52.01
N ASN A 497 8.62 16.36 -51.19
CA ASN A 497 8.50 17.81 -51.03
C ASN A 497 8.66 18.19 -49.55
N VAL A 498 9.67 18.97 -49.20
CA VAL A 498 9.95 19.36 -47.81
C VAL A 498 9.53 20.80 -47.57
N ASP A 499 8.79 21.06 -46.48
CA ASP A 499 8.33 22.37 -46.00
C ASP A 499 7.78 23.28 -47.10
N GLU A 500 6.72 22.84 -47.77
CA GLU A 500 6.03 23.60 -48.82
C GLU A 500 6.93 24.01 -50.01
N GLY A 501 7.97 23.23 -50.31
CA GLY A 501 8.80 23.42 -51.50
C GLY A 501 10.16 24.07 -51.25
N GLN A 502 10.64 24.09 -50.00
CA GLN A 502 12.01 24.50 -49.71
C GLN A 502 13.03 23.58 -50.39
N ALA A 503 12.76 22.26 -50.40
CA ALA A 503 13.52 21.30 -51.17
C ALA A 503 12.60 20.23 -51.76
N THR A 504 12.91 19.80 -52.99
CA THR A 504 12.16 18.75 -53.68
C THR A 504 13.11 17.78 -54.36
N THR A 505 12.74 16.51 -54.41
CA THR A 505 13.44 15.49 -55.19
C THR A 505 12.45 14.45 -55.71
N SER A 506 12.83 13.72 -56.76
CA SER A 506 12.01 12.65 -57.32
C SER A 506 12.72 11.31 -57.22
N PHE A 507 11.96 10.26 -56.99
CA PHE A 507 12.45 8.88 -56.92
C PHE A 507 11.42 7.92 -57.51
N ALA A 508 11.89 6.73 -57.91
CA ALA A 508 11.05 5.70 -58.49
C ALA A 508 10.84 4.56 -57.51
N ILE A 509 9.59 4.18 -57.28
CA ILE A 509 9.23 2.94 -56.60
C ILE A 509 9.14 1.84 -57.67
N SER A 510 9.95 0.78 -57.51
CA SER A 510 10.12 -0.30 -58.49
C SER A 510 9.12 -1.45 -58.34
#